data_AF-A0A6B3MD77-F1
#
_entry.id   AF-A0A6B3MD77-F1
#
_cell.length_a   1.000
_cell.length_b   1.000
_cell.length_c   1.000
_cell.angle_alpha   90.00
_cell.angle_beta   90.00
_cell.angle_gamma   90.00
#
_symmetry.space_group_name_H-M   'P 1'
#
loop_
_entity.id
_entity.type
_entity.pdbx_description
1 polymer ?
#
loop_
_entity_poly.entity_id
_entity_poly.type
_entity_poly.pdbx_seq_one_letter_code
_entity_poly.pdbx_strand_id
1 'polypeptide(L)'
;MGLNPNTLRRYADEGKIESIKNEARQRLDNVESYIHGATRTAIICYCRVSSTKQRDDLARQVEFMRQQYRGSQVLKDIGSGVNFKRA
;
A
#
# COMPACT_ATOMS: atom_id res chain seq x y z
N MET A 1 -0.22 17.08 -10.77
CA MET A 1 0.36 17.19 -9.41
C MET A 1 -0.75 17.58 -8.44
N GLY A 2 -1.18 16.65 -7.58
CA GLY A 2 -2.48 16.68 -6.88
C GLY A 2 -2.52 17.28 -5.47
N LEU A 3 -1.57 18.14 -5.11
CA LEU A 3 -1.56 18.84 -3.82
C LEU A 3 -1.61 20.36 -4.03
N ASN A 4 -2.42 21.05 -3.22
CA ASN A 4 -2.52 22.51 -3.24
C ASN A 4 -1.22 23.14 -2.67
N PRO A 5 -0.71 24.24 -3.25
CA PRO A 5 0.48 24.93 -2.75
C PRO A 5 0.45 25.30 -1.26
N ASN A 6 -0.73 25.64 -0.72
CA ASN A 6 -0.88 25.93 0.71
C ASN A 6 -0.69 24.67 1.57
N THR A 7 -1.09 23.51 1.07
CA THR A 7 -0.86 22.21 1.73
C THR A 7 0.63 21.88 1.77
N LEU A 8 1.35 22.12 0.67
CA LEU A 8 2.81 21.92 0.60
C LEU A 8 3.54 22.81 1.61
N ARG A 9 3.18 24.10 1.67
CA ARG A 9 3.75 25.05 2.62
C ARG A 9 3.54 24.62 4.07
N ARG A 10 2.31 24.24 4.41
CA ARG A 10 1.98 23.73 5.74
C ARG A 10 2.79 22.48 6.08
N TYR A 11 2.92 21.53 5.16
CA TYR A 11 3.71 20.31 5.41
C TYR A 11 5.19 20.60 5.57
N ALA A 12 5.74 21.55 4.82
CA ALA A 12 7.12 21.98 4.98
C ALA A 12 7.34 22.71 6.32
N ASP A 13 6.38 23.53 6.76
CA ASP A 13 6.42 24.20 8.07
C ASP A 13 6.25 23.21 9.25
N GLU A 14 5.49 22.13 9.05
CA GLU A 14 5.33 21.01 9.98
C GLU A 14 6.52 20.01 9.95
N GLY A 15 7.51 20.21 9.07
CA GLY A 15 8.66 19.31 8.92
C GLY A 15 8.35 17.96 8.26
N LYS A 16 7.17 17.81 7.65
CA LYS A 16 6.75 16.60 6.92
C LYS A 16 7.39 16.48 5.53
N ILE A 17 7.81 17.60 4.95
CA ILE A 17 8.50 17.68 3.66
C ILE A 17 9.77 18.49 3.86
N GLU A 18 10.89 17.98 3.39
CA GLU A 18 12.15 18.74 3.38
C GLU A 18 12.02 19.95 2.46
N SER A 19 12.51 21.12 2.90
CA SER A 19 12.49 22.32 2.08
C SER A 19 13.77 23.13 2.26
N ILE A 20 14.21 23.77 1.18
CA ILE A 20 15.37 24.66 1.16
C ILE A 20 14.96 26.03 0.64
N LYS A 21 15.80 27.04 0.90
CA LYS A 21 15.71 28.35 0.25
C LYS A 21 16.85 28.49 -0.75
N ASN A 22 16.54 28.87 -1.98
CA ASN A 22 17.57 29.20 -2.96
C ASN A 22 18.16 30.60 -2.70
N GLU A 23 19.17 30.97 -3.50
CA GLU A 23 19.82 32.28 -3.42
C GLU A 23 18.84 33.45 -3.62
N ALA A 24 17.76 33.23 -4.40
CA ALA A 24 16.67 34.18 -4.62
C ALA A 24 15.61 34.20 -3.49
N ARG A 25 15.87 33.54 -2.34
CA ARG A 25 14.95 33.40 -1.18
C ARG A 25 13.61 32.71 -1.51
N GLN A 26 13.52 32.03 -2.65
CA GLN A 26 12.37 31.19 -2.98
C GLN A 26 12.48 29.87 -2.23
N ARG A 27 11.35 29.39 -1.70
CA ARG A 27 11.28 28.07 -1.06
C ARG A 27 11.12 27.00 -2.12
N LEU A 28 11.90 25.94 -2.00
CA LEU A 28 11.82 24.73 -2.83
C LEU A 28 11.55 23.54 -1.91
N ASP A 29 10.47 22.81 -2.17
CA ASP A 29 10.04 21.65 -1.39
C ASP A 29 10.45 20.36 -2.11
N ASN A 30 11.01 19.39 -1.38
CA ASN A 30 11.38 18.07 -1.89
C ASN A 30 10.14 17.16 -2.00
N VAL A 31 9.20 17.55 -2.85
CA VAL A 31 7.90 16.87 -3.02
C VAL A 31 8.09 15.42 -3.49
N GLU A 32 9.14 15.16 -4.27
CA GLU A 32 9.46 13.82 -4.75
C GLU A 32 9.79 12.87 -3.59
N SER A 33 10.67 13.28 -2.66
CA SER A 33 10.99 12.48 -1.47
C SER A 33 9.74 12.18 -0.62
N TYR A 34 8.83 13.14 -0.50
CA TYR A 34 7.60 12.99 0.26
C TYR A 34 6.64 11.98 -0.38
N ILE A 35 6.45 12.05 -1.70
CA ILE A 35 5.58 11.12 -2.43
C ILE A 35 6.14 9.68 -2.33
N HIS A 36 7.45 9.52 -2.50
CA HIS A 36 8.11 8.21 -2.44
C HIS A 36 8.25 7.68 -1.00
N GLY A 37 8.41 8.55 -0.01
CA GLY A 37 8.48 8.18 1.40
C GLY A 37 7.12 7.84 2.02
N ALA A 38 6.05 8.49 1.56
CA ALA A 38 4.68 8.22 2.03
C ALA A 38 4.10 6.91 1.44
N THR A 39 4.61 6.45 0.30
CA THR A 39 4.19 5.20 -0.33
C THR A 39 5.06 4.03 0.14
N ARG A 40 4.90 3.63 1.41
CA ARG A 40 5.29 2.25 1.79
C ARG A 40 4.32 1.30 1.11
N THR A 41 4.64 0.89 -0.11
CA THR A 41 3.85 -0.10 -0.84
C THR A 41 3.99 -1.44 -0.14
N ALA A 42 2.95 -1.85 0.60
CA ALA A 42 2.87 -3.19 1.15
C ALA A 42 2.45 -4.15 0.03
N ILE A 43 3.26 -5.20 -0.21
CA ILE A 43 2.87 -6.29 -1.09
C ILE A 43 1.89 -7.18 -0.32
N ILE A 44 0.68 -7.36 -0.84
CA ILE A 44 -0.34 -8.22 -0.24
C ILE A 44 -0.59 -9.42 -1.14
N CYS A 45 -0.43 -10.63 -0.60
CA CYS A 45 -0.82 -11.88 -1.24
C CYS A 45 -2.16 -12.34 -0.66
N TYR A 46 -3.21 -12.40 -1.48
CA TYR A 46 -4.52 -12.89 -1.06
C TYR A 46 -4.74 -14.33 -1.55
N CYS A 47 -4.87 -15.26 -0.63
CA CYS A 47 -5.15 -16.68 -0.92
C CYS A 47 -6.57 -17.02 -0.49
N ARG A 48 -7.34 -17.69 -1.34
CA ARG A 48 -8.74 -18.02 -1.07
C ARG A 48 -9.12 -19.40 -1.60
N VAL A 49 -9.99 -20.07 -0.86
CA VAL A 49 -10.72 -21.26 -1.33
C VAL A 49 -12.23 -21.13 -1.12
N SER A 50 -13.04 -21.91 -1.82
CA SER A 50 -14.51 -21.78 -1.78
C SER A 50 -15.16 -22.56 -0.64
N SER A 51 -14.44 -23.51 -0.02
CA SER A 51 -14.95 -24.34 1.05
C SER A 51 -13.84 -24.75 2.02
N THR A 52 -14.21 -24.98 3.28
CA THR A 52 -13.32 -25.51 4.33
C THR A 52 -12.69 -26.85 3.94
N LYS A 53 -13.34 -27.62 3.05
CA LYS A 53 -12.78 -28.88 2.51
C LYS A 53 -11.46 -28.68 1.75
N GLN A 54 -11.19 -27.47 1.27
CA GLN A 54 -9.99 -27.12 0.51
C GLN A 54 -8.92 -26.47 1.38
N ARG A 55 -8.99 -26.61 2.71
CA ARG A 55 -8.03 -26.00 3.66
C ARG A 55 -6.58 -26.37 3.35
N ASP A 56 -6.32 -27.61 2.95
CA ASP A 56 -4.96 -28.05 2.62
C ASP A 56 -4.44 -27.37 1.35
N ASP A 57 -5.32 -27.08 0.40
CA ASP A 57 -4.97 -26.29 -0.78
C ASP A 57 -4.67 -24.83 -0.42
N LEU A 58 -5.49 -24.23 0.46
CA LEU A 58 -5.23 -22.89 0.98
C LEU A 58 -3.86 -22.83 1.69
N ALA A 59 -3.48 -23.86 2.44
CA ALA A 59 -2.17 -23.94 3.09
C ALA A 59 -1.03 -23.98 2.06
N ARG A 60 -1.15 -24.77 1.00
CA ARG A 60 -0.16 -24.82 -0.09
C ARG A 60 -0.04 -23.49 -0.83
N GLN A 61 -1.16 -22.82 -1.13
CA GLN A 61 -1.16 -21.49 -1.76
C GLN A 61 -0.42 -20.46 -0.89
N VAL A 62 -0.68 -20.45 0.42
CA VAL A 62 -0.02 -19.54 1.37
C VAL A 62 1.49 -19.78 1.41
N GLU A 63 1.91 -21.04 1.48
CA GLU A 63 3.31 -21.40 1.56
C GLU A 63 4.06 -21.00 0.28
N PHE A 64 3.47 -21.27 -0.88
CA PHE A 64 4.00 -20.82 -2.16
C PHE A 64 4.17 -19.29 -2.21
N MET A 65 3.16 -18.54 -1.78
CA MET A 65 3.21 -17.07 -1.79
C MET A 65 4.29 -16.52 -0.83
N ARG A 66 4.46 -17.13 0.35
CA ARG A 66 5.51 -16.74 1.30
C ARG A 66 6.92 -16.96 0.74
N GLN A 67 7.12 -18.03 -0.03
CA GLN A 67 8.40 -18.35 -0.63
C GLN A 67 8.73 -17.40 -1.80
N GLN A 68 7.76 -17.12 -2.67
CA GLN A 68 7.95 -16.27 -3.85
C GLN A 68 8.00 -14.78 -3.49
N TYR A 69 7.17 -14.32 -2.56
CA TYR A 69 7.03 -12.91 -2.19
C TYR A 69 7.47 -12.70 -0.75
N ARG A 70 8.78 -12.79 -0.50
CA ARG A 70 9.35 -12.56 0.84
C ARG A 70 9.05 -11.14 1.31
N GLY A 71 8.58 -10.99 2.54
CA GLY A 71 8.18 -9.70 3.12
C GLY A 71 6.76 -9.23 2.76
N SER A 72 6.00 -10.01 1.98
CA SER A 72 4.58 -9.73 1.73
C SER A 72 3.68 -10.09 2.92
N GLN A 73 2.56 -9.39 3.04
CA GLN A 73 1.49 -9.75 3.95
C GLN A 73 0.56 -10.75 3.26
N VAL A 74 0.30 -11.89 3.92
CA VAL A 74 -0.63 -12.91 3.39
C VAL A 74 -1.99 -12.81 4.06
N LEU A 75 -3.03 -12.57 3.27
CA LEU A 75 -4.43 -12.62 3.69
C LEU A 75 -5.05 -13.94 3.22
N LYS A 76 -5.89 -14.54 4.06
CA LYS A 76 -6.51 -15.85 3.81
C LYS A 76 -8.03 -15.73 3.89
N ASP A 77 -8.72 -16.42 3.00
CA ASP A 77 -10.19 -16.45 3.00
C ASP A 77 -10.73 -17.84 2.64
N ILE A 78 -11.84 -18.21 3.29
CA ILE A 78 -12.62 -19.41 2.97
C ILE A 78 -14.07 -18.96 2.79
N GLY A 79 -14.54 -18.97 1.55
CA GLY A 79 -15.91 -18.58 1.26
C GLY A 79 -16.32 -18.87 -0.18
N SER A 80 -17.48 -19.46 -0.36
CA SER A 80 -18.17 -19.49 -1.66
C SER A 80 -18.64 -18.07 -1.96
N GLY A 81 -18.26 -17.49 -3.09
CA GLY A 81 -18.65 -16.11 -3.44
C GLY A 81 -20.16 -15.84 -3.36
N VAL A 82 -20.54 -14.56 -3.50
CA VAL A 82 -21.95 -14.14 -3.51
C VAL A 82 -22.73 -14.95 -4.55
N ASN A 83 -23.79 -15.64 -4.10
CA ASN A 83 -24.68 -16.38 -4.99
C ASN A 83 -25.80 -15.46 -5.49
N PHE A 84 -25.61 -14.90 -6.69
CA PHE A 84 -26.58 -14.01 -7.32
C PHE A 84 -27.91 -14.68 -7.72
N LYS A 85 -28.01 -16.01 -7.64
CA LYS A 85 -29.26 -16.77 -7.88
C LYS A 85 -30.15 -16.91 -6.64
N ARG A 86 -29.70 -16.38 -5.50
CA ARG A 86 -30.47 -16.34 -4.24
C ARG A 86 -31.00 -14.93 -3.92
N ALA A 87 -30.93 -14.02 -4.90
CA ALA A 87 -31.53 -12.69 -4.85
C ALA A 87 -32.91 -12.69 -5.51
#